data_AF-W8FWH7-F1
#
_entry.id   AF-W8FWH7-F1
#
_cell.length_a   1.000
_cell.length_b   1.000
_cell.length_c   1.000
_cell.angle_alpha   90.00
_cell.angle_beta   90.00
_cell.angle_gamma   90.00
#
_symmetry.space_group_name_H-M   'P 1'
#
loop_
_entity.id
_entity.type
_entity.pdbx_description
1 polymer ?
#
loop_
_entity_poly.entity_id
_entity_poly.type
_entity_poly.pdbx_seq_one_letter_code
_entity_poly.pdbx_strand_id
1 'polypeptide(L)'
;DPLVSFSPSELQQKPQQIRSGGRMIQASSEDGCLVKPDQVQTFDGVSYQKSVTGCAMTAVRISLGEDNISVLTSQPSKSSSGPQEVKVISTKSGLAINVTGHKIQINGHQMSQQSEDVKDASGKTVAKVSKTGDLVAISVTNKMEIAIKEGNLVMIKLDPRFKNIARGLCGDYNSDAKDDLRGSKDCIYKPSEGTKFSASWVTDESACQEPEMKVQFEELREFQKNCRIGRRQAVSASQDCSNPKPVYPMGIRGDTICVGKSTVIHCDSGCHPTHTRIVPMPSKCWSKATAPSVVRDNLAQGYLTSLPSEHADADHPFLQKSPSSCSPMQMSSRRRTGLESGNCQPVKAYPLRMADQKYCVGKELVNKCPLPCHASSQSQVKLQSKCWSPSLAPQVVKDSIDRGYMEQLPNEAAEVEMQVEHHVDVKCVGAMDSSRQQHQFVEGQQGSGQLSRQQHQFVEGQQGSGQLSRQQHQFVEGQQGSGQLSRQQHQFVEGQRWQQQPSMQATHHQVRAGSDADCIINSAYPVRSDSSLLCVAQQASRVCKADCRAGDTVPTQMQMKCWQQDQAPEQVRQAERQGYTTSPVSQAGKINEELSIQVPRSCYKERD
;
A
#
# COMPACT_ATOMS: atom_id res chain seq x y z
N ASP A 1 -5.78 -59.00 21.29
CA ASP A 1 -6.50 -58.66 22.54
C ASP A 1 -5.54 -58.17 23.62
N PRO A 2 -5.87 -57.09 24.33
CA PRO A 2 -6.23 -55.77 23.81
C PRO A 2 -5.42 -54.65 24.52
N LEU A 3 -5.09 -53.51 23.90
CA LEU A 3 -5.90 -52.28 23.84
C LEU A 3 -6.73 -51.96 25.10
N VAL A 4 -6.25 -51.02 25.92
CA VAL A 4 -7.05 -50.22 26.89
C VAL A 4 -6.41 -48.82 26.93
N SER A 5 -6.81 -47.87 26.09
CA SER A 5 -7.80 -46.80 26.32
C SER A 5 -7.65 -46.05 27.66
N PHE A 6 -7.15 -44.81 27.60
CA PHE A 6 -7.46 -43.77 28.59
C PHE A 6 -8.04 -42.55 27.86
N SER A 7 -9.28 -42.22 28.24
CA SER A 7 -10.05 -41.06 27.81
C SER A 7 -9.42 -39.75 28.31
N PRO A 8 -9.46 -38.65 27.54
CA PRO A 8 -9.18 -37.33 28.07
C PRO A 8 -10.47 -36.72 28.63
N SER A 9 -10.59 -36.74 29.95
CA SER A 9 -11.52 -35.88 30.70
C SER A 9 -10.80 -35.48 31.99
N GLU A 10 -10.86 -34.20 32.31
CA GLU A 10 -10.20 -33.50 33.44
C GLU A 10 -8.77 -32.99 33.22
N LEU A 11 -8.68 -31.81 32.61
CA LEU A 11 -7.69 -30.79 32.99
C LEU A 11 -8.33 -29.40 32.79
N GLN A 12 -9.39 -29.13 33.56
CA GLN A 12 -9.70 -27.78 33.99
C GLN A 12 -9.01 -27.58 35.35
N GLN A 13 -7.88 -26.87 35.38
CA GLN A 13 -7.47 -26.14 36.58
C GLN A 13 -6.67 -24.89 36.20
N LYS A 14 -7.17 -23.77 36.74
CA LYS A 14 -6.86 -22.34 36.55
C LYS A 14 -5.37 -21.97 36.40
N PRO A 15 -5.04 -20.96 35.58
CA PRO A 15 -3.81 -20.20 35.75
C PRO A 15 -3.90 -19.33 37.01
N GLN A 16 -2.92 -19.46 37.91
CA GLN A 16 -2.75 -18.58 39.06
C GLN A 16 -2.50 -17.14 38.61
N GLN A 17 -3.25 -16.21 39.20
CA GLN A 17 -3.08 -14.76 39.03
C GLN A 17 -1.92 -14.25 39.88
N ILE A 18 -1.08 -13.40 39.31
CA ILE A 18 -0.21 -12.48 40.07
C ILE A 18 -0.43 -11.06 39.56
N ARG A 19 -0.77 -10.15 40.48
CA ARG A 19 -0.96 -8.72 40.26
C ARG A 19 0.38 -7.98 40.39
N SER A 20 0.76 -7.23 39.35
CA SER A 20 1.54 -6.00 39.44
C SER A 20 1.31 -5.20 38.14
N GLY A 21 1.10 -3.89 38.25
CA GLY A 21 0.44 -3.05 37.24
C GLY A 21 1.09 -3.02 35.85
N GLY A 22 0.26 -3.24 34.83
CA GLY A 22 0.60 -3.14 33.41
C GLY A 22 -0.29 -4.07 32.59
N ARG A 23 -1.03 -3.53 31.61
CA ARG A 23 -1.93 -4.29 30.72
C ARG A 23 -1.24 -5.56 30.18
N MET A 24 -1.87 -6.73 30.36
CA MET A 24 -1.51 -7.94 29.63
C MET A 24 -1.76 -7.71 28.14
N ILE A 25 -0.72 -7.79 27.31
CA ILE A 25 -0.87 -7.93 25.86
C ILE A 25 -1.31 -9.36 25.60
N GLN A 26 -2.62 -9.62 25.51
CA GLN A 26 -3.11 -10.84 24.89
C GLN A 26 -2.87 -10.72 23.39
N ALA A 27 -1.95 -11.52 22.87
CA ALA A 27 -1.70 -11.67 21.45
C ALA A 27 -2.87 -12.45 20.81
N SER A 28 -3.93 -11.74 20.40
CA SER A 28 -4.85 -12.22 19.36
C SER A 28 -4.30 -11.83 17.99
N SER A 29 -4.32 -12.78 17.05
CA SER A 29 -3.84 -12.67 15.67
C SER A 29 -4.72 -11.81 14.76
N GLU A 30 -5.76 -11.16 15.29
CA GLU A 30 -6.81 -10.54 14.47
C GLU A 30 -6.60 -9.06 14.14
N ASP A 31 -5.63 -8.35 14.76
CA ASP A 31 -5.51 -6.87 14.63
C ASP A 31 -4.09 -6.34 14.38
N GLY A 32 -3.19 -7.06 13.70
CA GLY A 32 -1.82 -6.56 13.47
C GLY A 32 -1.03 -7.30 12.40
N CYS A 33 0.10 -6.71 12.00
CA CYS A 33 1.06 -7.33 11.11
C CYS A 33 1.92 -8.34 11.88
N LEU A 34 2.17 -9.51 11.29
CA LEU A 34 3.05 -10.54 11.83
C LEU A 34 4.26 -10.72 10.91
N VAL A 35 5.46 -10.57 11.46
CA VAL A 35 6.73 -10.73 10.73
C VAL A 35 7.52 -11.87 11.39
N LYS A 36 7.70 -12.95 10.64
CA LYS A 36 8.60 -14.07 10.96
C LYS A 36 9.87 -13.98 10.11
N PRO A 37 10.89 -14.83 10.32
CA PRO A 37 12.10 -14.83 9.50
C PRO A 37 11.84 -15.16 8.02
N ASP A 38 10.86 -16.02 7.75
CA ASP A 38 10.55 -16.58 6.43
C ASP A 38 9.15 -16.18 5.90
N GLN A 39 8.28 -15.63 6.74
CA GLN A 39 6.90 -15.33 6.39
C GLN A 39 6.45 -13.97 6.94
N VAL A 40 5.54 -13.30 6.23
CA VAL A 40 4.85 -12.11 6.73
C VAL A 40 3.35 -12.24 6.50
N GLN A 41 2.57 -11.74 7.46
CA GLN A 41 1.16 -11.42 7.32
C GLN A 41 1.00 -9.91 7.50
N THR A 42 0.47 -9.21 6.51
CA THR A 42 0.28 -7.75 6.51
C THR A 42 -0.83 -7.31 7.47
N PHE A 43 -1.00 -6.00 7.64
CA PHE A 43 -2.11 -5.46 8.44
C PHE A 43 -3.49 -5.82 7.90
N ASP A 44 -3.64 -5.93 6.57
CA ASP A 44 -4.93 -6.22 5.92
C ASP A 44 -5.08 -7.71 5.55
N GLY A 45 -4.22 -8.57 6.13
CA GLY A 45 -4.37 -10.04 6.12
C GLY A 45 -3.69 -10.77 4.97
N VAL A 46 -2.91 -10.10 4.13
CA VAL A 46 -2.15 -10.75 3.05
C VAL A 46 -0.97 -11.51 3.63
N SER A 47 -0.91 -12.81 3.36
CA SER A 47 0.21 -13.67 3.77
C SER A 47 1.12 -13.99 2.59
N TYR A 48 2.44 -13.86 2.76
CA TYR A 48 3.43 -14.19 1.74
C TYR A 48 4.74 -14.70 2.36
N GLN A 49 5.52 -15.43 1.56
CA GLN A 49 6.83 -15.95 1.96
C GLN A 49 7.94 -14.97 1.54
N LYS A 50 8.99 -14.87 2.36
CA LYS A 50 10.18 -14.06 2.10
C LYS A 50 11.45 -14.86 2.39
N SER A 51 12.57 -14.39 1.87
CA SER A 51 13.86 -15.00 2.17
C SER A 51 14.32 -14.68 3.58
N VAL A 52 14.90 -15.69 4.23
CA VAL A 52 15.62 -15.51 5.48
C VAL A 52 16.95 -14.86 5.15
N THR A 53 17.19 -13.64 5.65
CA THR A 53 18.38 -12.85 5.32
C THR A 53 18.85 -12.02 6.51
N GLY A 54 20.17 -11.81 6.60
CA GLY A 54 20.77 -10.86 7.54
C GLY A 54 20.58 -9.39 7.14
N CYS A 55 20.10 -9.12 5.92
CA CYS A 55 19.89 -7.77 5.44
C CYS A 55 18.66 -7.12 6.10
N ALA A 56 18.82 -5.86 6.53
CA ALA A 56 17.76 -5.13 7.18
C ALA A 56 16.64 -4.77 6.18
N MET A 57 15.41 -5.14 6.53
CA MET A 57 14.20 -4.82 5.76
C MET A 57 13.29 -3.91 6.56
N THR A 58 12.59 -3.00 5.88
CA THR A 58 11.57 -2.14 6.50
C THR A 58 10.28 -2.91 6.70
N ALA A 59 10.02 -3.36 7.93
CA ALA A 59 8.76 -4.02 8.28
C ALA A 59 7.59 -3.04 8.20
N VAL A 60 7.72 -1.89 8.86
CA VAL A 60 6.80 -0.76 8.72
C VAL A 60 7.54 0.57 8.84
N ARG A 61 7.12 1.56 8.07
CA ARG A 61 7.51 2.95 8.17
C ARG A 61 6.27 3.84 8.12
N ILE A 62 6.21 4.80 9.04
CA ILE A 62 5.22 5.88 9.04
C ILE A 62 5.94 7.23 8.98
N SER A 63 5.38 8.18 8.23
CA SER A 63 5.92 9.54 8.09
C SER A 63 4.94 10.55 8.67
N LEU A 64 5.35 11.24 9.73
CA LEU A 64 4.61 12.25 10.48
C LEU A 64 5.32 13.61 10.37
N GLY A 65 5.04 14.29 9.27
CA GLY A 65 5.79 15.48 8.89
C GLY A 65 7.28 15.20 8.76
N GLU A 66 8.10 15.78 9.64
CA GLU A 66 9.55 15.55 9.66
C GLU A 66 9.97 14.27 10.42
N ASP A 67 9.07 13.68 11.21
CA ASP A 67 9.36 12.47 11.98
C ASP A 67 9.06 11.23 11.14
N ASN A 68 10.10 10.47 10.80
CA ASN A 68 9.97 9.14 10.19
C ASN A 68 10.23 8.10 11.27
N ILE A 69 9.26 7.22 11.46
CA ILE A 69 9.37 6.12 12.41
C ILE A 69 9.36 4.83 11.64
N SER A 70 10.42 4.04 11.81
CA SER A 70 10.60 2.79 11.10
C SER A 70 10.85 1.64 12.08
N VAL A 71 10.26 0.50 11.79
CA VAL A 71 10.60 -0.79 12.37
C VAL A 71 11.33 -1.58 11.29
N LEU A 72 12.59 -1.90 11.55
CA LEU A 72 13.43 -2.69 10.68
C LEU A 72 13.59 -4.09 11.28
N THR A 73 13.66 -5.09 10.42
CA THR A 73 13.89 -6.48 10.82
C THR A 73 14.97 -7.13 9.96
N SER A 74 15.84 -7.92 10.59
CA SER A 74 16.89 -8.72 9.95
C SER A 74 17.04 -10.06 10.68
N GLN A 75 17.64 -11.05 10.03
CA GLN A 75 17.94 -12.35 10.63
C GLN A 75 19.46 -12.58 10.68
N PRO A 76 20.17 -12.13 11.73
CA PRO A 76 21.64 -12.18 11.78
C PRO A 76 22.22 -13.60 11.63
N SER A 77 21.50 -14.62 12.13
CA SER A 77 21.90 -16.02 12.00
C SER A 77 21.70 -16.61 10.60
N LYS A 78 20.98 -15.89 9.73
CA LYS A 78 20.53 -16.37 8.41
C LYS A 78 19.79 -17.71 8.47
N SER A 79 19.17 -17.99 9.62
CA SER A 79 18.39 -19.19 9.91
C SER A 79 17.06 -18.79 10.52
N SER A 80 15.99 -19.50 10.17
CA SER A 80 14.66 -19.31 10.75
C SER A 80 14.58 -19.68 12.24
N SER A 81 15.58 -20.39 12.77
CA SER A 81 15.63 -20.80 14.18
C SER A 81 16.31 -19.80 15.12
N GLY A 82 17.14 -18.88 14.60
CA GLY A 82 17.86 -17.91 15.44
C GLY A 82 17.00 -16.69 15.77
N PRO A 83 17.38 -15.87 16.77
CA PRO A 83 16.66 -14.65 17.11
C PRO A 83 16.67 -13.64 15.97
N GLN A 84 15.51 -13.10 15.65
CA GLN A 84 15.36 -11.97 14.74
C GLN A 84 15.90 -10.69 15.42
N GLU A 85 16.60 -9.85 14.65
CA GLU A 85 16.98 -8.51 15.09
C GLU A 85 15.88 -7.52 14.70
N VAL A 86 15.44 -6.69 15.65
CA VAL A 86 14.39 -5.68 15.48
C VAL A 86 14.91 -4.32 15.88
N LYS A 87 14.89 -3.35 14.97
CA LYS A 87 15.31 -1.97 15.21
C LYS A 87 14.13 -1.01 15.07
N VAL A 88 13.85 -0.23 16.11
CA VAL A 88 12.83 0.83 16.11
C VAL A 88 13.53 2.17 16.15
N ILE A 89 13.35 2.98 15.11
CA ILE A 89 14.02 4.28 14.95
C ILE A 89 13.00 5.39 14.73
N SER A 90 13.23 6.56 15.32
CA SER A 90 12.50 7.81 15.01
C SER A 90 13.49 8.93 14.72
N THR A 91 13.38 9.53 13.52
CA THR A 91 14.32 10.57 13.08
C THR A 91 14.25 11.84 13.91
N LYS A 92 13.07 12.18 14.46
CA LYS A 92 12.88 13.42 15.21
C LYS A 92 13.13 13.29 16.70
N SER A 93 12.71 12.19 17.31
CA SER A 93 12.87 12.00 18.76
C SER A 93 14.25 11.49 19.17
N GLY A 94 15.05 11.02 18.21
CA GLY A 94 16.32 10.35 18.49
C GLY A 94 16.15 8.95 19.08
N LEU A 95 14.92 8.42 19.13
CA LEU A 95 14.63 7.07 19.60
C LEU A 95 15.36 6.05 18.71
N ALA A 96 16.16 5.19 19.32
CA ALA A 96 16.77 4.03 18.69
C ALA A 96 16.73 2.84 19.65
N ILE A 97 15.85 1.88 19.40
CA ILE A 97 15.75 0.62 20.17
C ILE A 97 16.25 -0.50 19.27
N ASN A 98 17.19 -1.31 19.74
CA ASN A 98 17.64 -2.53 19.07
C ASN A 98 17.39 -3.75 19.96
N VAL A 99 16.73 -4.77 19.44
CA VAL A 99 16.45 -6.03 20.13
C VAL A 99 16.99 -7.18 19.31
N THR A 100 17.85 -8.01 19.92
CA THR A 100 18.33 -9.26 19.32
C THR A 100 18.33 -10.36 20.38
N GLY A 101 17.36 -11.26 20.29
CA GLY A 101 17.12 -12.29 21.29
C GLY A 101 16.90 -11.66 22.67
N HIS A 102 17.77 -11.99 23.63
CA HIS A 102 17.66 -11.46 25.00
C HIS A 102 18.28 -10.08 25.21
N LYS A 103 19.04 -9.57 24.24
CA LYS A 103 19.77 -8.29 24.33
C LYS A 103 18.88 -7.15 23.83
N ILE A 104 18.68 -6.15 24.67
CA ILE A 104 17.92 -4.94 24.36
C ILE A 104 18.85 -3.75 24.56
N GLN A 105 18.98 -2.92 23.53
CA GLN A 105 19.72 -1.66 23.58
C GLN A 105 18.77 -0.49 23.29
N ILE A 106 18.85 0.55 24.10
CA ILE A 106 18.06 1.78 24.00
C ILE A 106 19.05 2.94 23.87
N ASN A 107 18.99 3.66 22.75
CA ASN A 107 19.88 4.77 22.41
C ASN A 107 21.38 4.43 22.57
N GLY A 108 21.76 3.18 22.24
CA GLY A 108 23.12 2.66 22.36
C GLY A 108 23.48 2.05 23.72
N HIS A 109 22.64 2.21 24.74
CA HIS A 109 22.87 1.65 26.08
C HIS A 109 22.11 0.34 26.29
N GLN A 110 22.74 -0.64 26.93
CA GLN A 110 22.06 -1.89 27.26
C GLN A 110 21.01 -1.67 28.35
N MET A 111 19.79 -2.12 28.10
CA MET A 111 18.70 -2.08 29.07
C MET A 111 19.08 -2.91 30.30
N SER A 112 19.01 -2.31 31.48
CA SER A 112 19.40 -2.95 32.74
C SER A 112 18.22 -3.50 33.54
N GLN A 113 17.00 -3.03 33.24
CA GLN A 113 15.78 -3.36 33.97
C GLN A 113 14.80 -4.15 33.09
N GLN A 114 13.80 -4.78 33.71
CA GLN A 114 12.71 -5.47 32.99
C GLN A 114 11.74 -4.48 32.33
N SER A 115 11.76 -3.19 32.69
CA SER A 115 10.97 -2.16 32.03
C SER A 115 11.68 -0.81 32.09
N GLU A 116 11.60 -0.03 31.01
CA GLU A 116 12.24 1.28 30.89
C GLU A 116 11.37 2.24 30.08
N ASP A 117 11.23 3.47 30.59
CA ASP A 117 10.57 4.58 29.90
C ASP A 117 11.62 5.38 29.11
N VAL A 118 11.53 5.35 27.78
CA VAL A 118 12.45 6.07 26.90
C VAL A 118 11.95 7.51 26.72
N LYS A 119 12.80 8.47 27.07
CA LYS A 119 12.50 9.90 27.00
C LYS A 119 13.28 10.57 25.87
N ASP A 120 12.68 11.57 25.24
CA ASP A 120 13.38 12.45 24.29
C ASP A 120 14.21 13.52 25.03
N ALA A 121 14.92 14.36 24.26
CA ALA A 121 15.72 15.46 24.79
C ALA A 121 14.92 16.49 25.62
N SER A 122 13.58 16.52 25.49
CA SER A 122 12.71 17.38 26.30
C SER A 122 12.24 16.73 27.61
N GLY A 123 12.64 15.47 27.85
CA GLY A 123 12.21 14.68 29.01
C GLY A 123 10.83 14.04 28.85
N LYS A 124 10.21 14.13 27.67
CA LYS A 124 8.92 13.51 27.38
C LYS A 124 9.10 12.04 27.03
N THR A 125 8.29 11.16 27.62
CA THR A 125 8.27 9.74 27.27
C THR A 125 7.80 9.55 25.82
N VAL A 126 8.66 8.98 24.99
CA VAL A 126 8.40 8.68 23.57
C VAL A 126 8.19 7.20 23.33
N ALA A 127 8.75 6.33 24.15
CA ALA A 127 8.48 4.89 24.11
C ALA A 127 8.55 4.27 25.51
N LYS A 128 7.95 3.10 25.67
CA LYS A 128 8.11 2.23 26.83
C LYS A 128 8.58 0.87 26.34
N VAL A 129 9.61 0.32 26.96
CA VAL A 129 10.13 -1.02 26.65
C VAL A 129 9.95 -1.89 27.88
N SER A 130 9.52 -3.12 27.70
CA SER A 130 9.45 -4.10 28.78
C SER A 130 9.79 -5.50 28.28
N LYS A 131 10.44 -6.27 29.13
CA LYS A 131 10.77 -7.68 28.92
C LYS A 131 10.07 -8.51 29.98
N THR A 132 9.46 -9.62 29.57
CA THR A 132 8.82 -10.57 30.49
C THR A 132 8.94 -11.98 29.90
N GLY A 133 9.83 -12.80 30.49
CA GLY A 133 10.23 -14.07 29.88
C GLY A 133 10.82 -13.84 28.48
N ASP A 134 10.28 -14.55 27.49
CA ASP A 134 10.68 -14.45 26.08
C ASP A 134 9.88 -13.42 25.27
N LEU A 135 9.05 -12.62 25.95
CA LEU A 135 8.32 -11.51 25.35
C LEU A 135 9.06 -10.20 25.58
N VAL A 136 9.37 -9.49 24.49
CA VAL A 136 9.77 -8.08 24.53
C VAL A 136 8.64 -7.24 23.95
N ALA A 137 8.10 -6.31 24.74
CA ALA A 137 7.07 -5.38 24.31
C ALA A 137 7.64 -3.96 24.23
N ILE A 138 7.37 -3.28 23.11
CA ILE A 138 7.76 -1.89 22.85
C ILE A 138 6.48 -1.13 22.51
N SER A 139 6.15 -0.12 23.31
CA SER A 139 5.05 0.81 23.04
C SER A 139 5.63 2.15 22.63
N VAL A 140 5.52 2.50 21.35
CA VAL A 140 5.84 3.85 20.86
C VAL A 140 4.63 4.73 21.11
N THR A 141 4.80 5.72 21.98
CA THR A 141 3.70 6.46 22.62
C THR A 141 2.70 7.01 21.61
N ASN A 142 1.44 6.54 21.68
CA ASN A 142 0.33 6.90 20.80
C ASN A 142 0.57 6.66 19.30
N LYS A 143 1.44 5.70 18.93
CA LYS A 143 1.78 5.43 17.53
C LYS A 143 1.68 3.95 17.17
N MET A 144 2.41 3.09 17.86
CA MET A 144 2.44 1.66 17.57
C MET A 144 2.85 0.83 18.78
N GLU A 145 2.40 -0.41 18.80
CA GLU A 145 2.80 -1.45 19.76
C GLU A 145 3.51 -2.57 19.00
N ILE A 146 4.66 -3.00 19.52
CA ILE A 146 5.48 -4.05 18.94
C ILE A 146 5.70 -5.11 20.02
N ALA A 147 5.44 -6.37 19.69
CA ALA A 147 5.66 -7.50 20.56
C ALA A 147 6.57 -8.51 19.84
N ILE A 148 7.70 -8.83 20.45
CA ILE A 148 8.64 -9.83 19.95
C ILE A 148 8.52 -11.04 20.85
N LYS A 149 7.97 -12.13 20.32
CA LYS A 149 7.73 -13.38 21.06
C LYS A 149 8.72 -14.44 20.61
N GLU A 150 9.33 -15.13 21.59
CA GLU A 150 10.25 -16.26 21.35
C GLU A 150 11.42 -15.86 20.42
N GLY A 151 11.77 -14.57 20.39
CA GLY A 151 12.83 -13.99 19.55
C GLY A 151 12.54 -13.89 18.05
N ASN A 152 11.53 -14.61 17.52
CA ASN A 152 11.38 -14.81 16.06
C ASN A 152 10.00 -14.39 15.52
N LEU A 153 9.02 -14.12 16.39
CA LEU A 153 7.71 -13.64 15.97
C LEU A 153 7.56 -12.18 16.38
N VAL A 154 7.60 -11.28 15.41
CA VAL A 154 7.37 -9.85 15.61
C VAL A 154 5.93 -9.52 15.23
N MET A 155 5.13 -9.12 16.21
CA MET A 155 3.79 -8.59 15.99
C MET A 155 3.82 -7.07 16.10
N ILE A 156 3.27 -6.39 15.10
CA ILE A 156 3.20 -4.92 15.03
C ILE A 156 1.73 -4.53 14.95
N LYS A 157 1.29 -3.67 15.87
CA LYS A 157 -0.03 -3.02 15.82
C LYS A 157 0.16 -1.52 15.66
N LEU A 158 -0.50 -0.94 14.67
CA LEU A 158 -0.52 0.50 14.47
C LEU A 158 -1.76 1.11 15.11
N ASP A 159 -1.63 2.35 15.59
CA ASP A 159 -2.81 3.14 15.89
C ASP A 159 -3.62 3.37 14.59
N PRO A 160 -4.96 3.22 14.60
CA PRO A 160 -5.79 3.37 13.40
C PRO A 160 -5.64 4.70 12.65
N ARG A 161 -5.10 5.75 13.29
CA ARG A 161 -4.79 7.03 12.63
C ARG A 161 -3.69 6.92 11.57
N PHE A 162 -2.96 5.81 11.51
CA PHE A 162 -1.92 5.56 10.51
C PHE A 162 -2.41 4.80 9.29
N LYS A 163 -3.72 4.57 9.14
CA LYS A 163 -4.28 3.98 7.93
C LYS A 163 -3.89 4.78 6.68
N ASN A 164 -3.54 4.09 5.60
CA ASN A 164 -3.04 4.64 4.32
C ASN A 164 -1.67 5.33 4.38
N ILE A 165 -1.01 5.40 5.54
CA ILE A 165 0.28 6.07 5.72
C ILE A 165 1.41 5.06 5.89
N ALA A 166 1.09 3.88 6.42
CA ALA A 166 2.05 2.79 6.59
C ALA A 166 2.67 2.40 5.24
N ARG A 167 3.92 1.96 5.30
CA ARG A 167 4.66 1.41 4.16
C ARG A 167 5.62 0.35 4.67
N GLY A 168 5.90 -0.68 3.88
CA GLY A 168 6.85 -1.72 4.25
C GLY A 168 6.33 -3.12 3.94
N LEU A 169 7.00 -4.12 4.52
CA LEU A 169 6.56 -5.52 4.46
C LEU A 169 5.13 -5.72 5.01
N CYS A 170 4.71 -4.89 5.96
CA CYS A 170 3.39 -4.99 6.59
C CYS A 170 2.24 -4.39 5.77
N GLY A 171 2.49 -3.91 4.55
CA GLY A 171 1.46 -3.28 3.72
C GLY A 171 1.23 -1.81 4.03
N ASP A 172 0.15 -1.24 3.48
CA ASP A 172 -0.17 0.19 3.61
C ASP A 172 -1.30 0.51 4.61
N TYR A 173 -1.85 -0.54 5.23
CA TYR A 173 -2.84 -0.45 6.31
C TYR A 173 -4.08 0.33 5.87
N ASN A 174 -4.62 0.04 4.70
CA ASN A 174 -5.78 0.74 4.15
C ASN A 174 -7.08 -0.08 4.26
N SER A 175 -7.02 -1.29 4.82
CA SER A 175 -8.11 -2.27 4.87
C SER A 175 -8.50 -2.86 3.51
N ASP A 176 -7.58 -2.80 2.53
CA ASP A 176 -7.67 -3.41 1.20
C ASP A 176 -6.42 -4.28 0.92
N ALA A 177 -6.62 -5.59 1.01
CA ALA A 177 -5.58 -6.58 0.75
C ALA A 177 -5.03 -6.57 -0.70
N LYS A 178 -5.67 -5.90 -1.66
CA LYS A 178 -5.31 -6.01 -3.10
C LYS A 178 -4.00 -5.34 -3.47
N ASP A 179 -3.60 -4.30 -2.75
CA ASP A 179 -2.41 -3.51 -3.03
C ASP A 179 -1.43 -3.44 -1.85
N ASP A 180 -1.64 -4.28 -0.85
CA ASP A 180 -0.78 -4.43 0.33
C ASP A 180 0.66 -4.79 -0.04
N LEU A 181 0.85 -5.61 -1.08
CA LEU A 181 2.17 -5.96 -1.60
C LEU A 181 2.66 -4.91 -2.59
N ARG A 182 2.67 -3.64 -2.17
CA ARG A 182 3.22 -2.51 -2.91
C ARG A 182 4.66 -2.25 -2.48
N GLY A 183 5.62 -2.47 -3.37
CA GLY A 183 7.03 -2.27 -3.07
C GLY A 183 7.44 -0.80 -2.94
N SER A 184 8.71 -0.56 -2.60
CA SER A 184 9.26 0.79 -2.38
C SER A 184 9.18 1.73 -3.59
N LYS A 185 9.14 1.19 -4.83
CA LYS A 185 8.92 1.92 -6.09
C LYS A 185 7.48 1.88 -6.59
N ASP A 186 6.53 1.63 -5.69
CA ASP A 186 5.08 1.55 -5.94
C ASP A 186 4.63 0.45 -6.93
N CYS A 187 5.51 -0.48 -7.32
CA CYS A 187 5.14 -1.71 -8.02
C CYS A 187 4.24 -2.60 -7.17
N ILE A 188 3.21 -3.20 -7.76
CA ILE A 188 2.36 -4.21 -7.10
C ILE A 188 2.87 -5.62 -7.39
N TYR A 189 3.06 -6.39 -6.34
CA TYR A 189 3.50 -7.78 -6.36
C TYR A 189 2.34 -8.72 -5.99
N LYS A 190 2.45 -9.98 -6.38
CA LYS A 190 1.54 -11.04 -5.93
C LYS A 190 2.13 -11.76 -4.70
N PRO A 191 1.32 -12.45 -3.88
CA PRO A 191 1.83 -13.25 -2.76
C PRO A 191 2.87 -14.31 -3.17
N SER A 192 2.72 -14.88 -4.38
CA SER A 192 3.70 -15.80 -4.98
C SER A 192 5.05 -15.14 -5.31
N GLU A 193 5.12 -13.81 -5.31
CA GLU A 193 6.31 -13.00 -5.57
C GLU A 193 6.87 -12.39 -4.28
N GLY A 194 6.51 -12.96 -3.12
CA GLY A 194 6.83 -12.43 -1.80
C GLY A 194 8.33 -12.21 -1.55
N THR A 195 9.20 -13.05 -2.10
CA THR A 195 10.66 -12.88 -2.02
C THR A 195 11.10 -11.60 -2.73
N LYS A 196 10.68 -11.40 -3.99
CA LYS A 196 10.90 -10.17 -4.76
C LYS A 196 10.29 -8.94 -4.07
N PHE A 197 9.06 -9.06 -3.57
CA PHE A 197 8.41 -7.99 -2.82
C PHE A 197 9.23 -7.60 -1.57
N SER A 198 9.68 -8.58 -0.79
CA SER A 198 10.47 -8.34 0.42
C SER A 198 11.83 -7.72 0.11
N ALA A 199 12.48 -8.15 -0.97
CA ALA A 199 13.74 -7.57 -1.45
C ALA A 199 13.57 -6.08 -1.79
N SER A 200 12.39 -5.66 -2.27
CA SER A 200 12.10 -4.24 -2.55
C SER A 200 12.09 -3.35 -1.31
N TRP A 201 12.02 -3.93 -0.11
CA TRP A 201 12.01 -3.25 1.17
C TRP A 201 13.32 -3.37 1.96
N VAL A 202 14.38 -3.91 1.35
CA VAL A 202 15.73 -3.86 1.91
C VAL A 202 16.18 -2.40 1.99
N THR A 203 16.72 -1.98 3.13
CA THR A 203 17.05 -0.57 3.38
C THR A 203 18.26 -0.08 2.61
N ASP A 204 19.21 -0.98 2.33
CA ASP A 204 20.43 -0.70 1.59
C ASP A 204 20.89 -1.96 0.85
N GLU A 205 20.66 -1.99 -0.48
CA GLU A 205 21.09 -3.09 -1.35
C GLU A 205 22.62 -3.22 -1.38
N SER A 206 23.37 -2.12 -1.23
CA SER A 206 24.83 -2.11 -1.32
C SER A 206 25.50 -2.66 -0.06
N ALA A 207 24.90 -2.45 1.11
CA ALA A 207 25.32 -3.08 2.35
C ALA A 207 24.97 -4.58 2.41
N CYS A 208 24.00 -5.03 1.58
CA CYS A 208 23.55 -6.41 1.54
C CYS A 208 24.45 -7.29 0.63
N GLN A 209 25.46 -7.93 1.21
CA GLN A 209 26.46 -8.71 0.47
C GLN A 209 26.11 -10.20 0.29
N GLU A 210 24.93 -10.64 0.69
CA GLU A 210 24.50 -12.04 0.60
C GLU A 210 24.29 -12.49 -0.85
N PRO A 211 24.92 -13.58 -1.33
CA PRO A 211 24.80 -14.03 -2.71
C PRO A 211 23.37 -14.30 -3.15
N GLU A 212 22.57 -14.92 -2.28
CA GLU A 212 21.17 -15.25 -2.56
C GLU A 212 20.32 -13.99 -2.74
N MET A 213 20.63 -12.92 -1.99
CA MET A 213 19.96 -11.63 -2.12
C MET A 213 20.35 -10.88 -3.39
N LYS A 214 21.60 -11.01 -3.85
CA LYS A 214 22.06 -10.39 -5.11
C LYS A 214 21.24 -10.87 -6.31
N VAL A 215 20.95 -12.17 -6.38
CA VAL A 215 20.08 -12.75 -7.41
C VAL A 215 18.67 -12.12 -7.34
N GLN A 216 18.12 -11.96 -6.14
CA GLN A 216 16.81 -11.32 -5.97
C GLN A 216 16.81 -9.85 -6.35
N PHE A 217 17.89 -9.10 -6.11
CA PHE A 217 18.00 -7.71 -6.53
C PHE A 217 18.05 -7.57 -8.06
N GLU A 218 18.69 -8.50 -8.75
CA GLU A 218 18.70 -8.53 -10.22
C GLU A 218 17.29 -8.80 -10.78
N GLU A 219 16.60 -9.83 -10.27
CA GLU A 219 15.21 -10.14 -10.66
C GLU A 219 14.26 -8.99 -10.33
N LEU A 220 14.44 -8.36 -9.16
CA LEU A 220 13.67 -7.21 -8.72
C LEU A 220 13.82 -6.04 -9.67
N ARG A 221 15.06 -5.69 -10.05
CA ARG A 221 15.33 -4.58 -10.97
C ARG A 221 14.69 -4.82 -12.33
N GLU A 222 14.70 -6.05 -12.82
CA GLU A 222 14.05 -6.39 -14.08
C GLU A 222 12.53 -6.29 -13.98
N PHE A 223 11.95 -6.84 -12.91
CA PHE A 223 10.50 -6.72 -12.65
C PHE A 223 10.05 -5.26 -12.56
N GLN A 224 10.81 -4.42 -11.85
CA GLN A 224 10.47 -3.01 -11.62
C GLN A 224 10.49 -2.16 -12.89
N LYS A 225 11.16 -2.58 -13.97
CA LYS A 225 11.13 -1.86 -15.25
C LYS A 225 9.74 -1.84 -15.88
N ASN A 226 8.98 -2.92 -15.74
CA ASN A 226 7.71 -3.15 -16.45
C ASN A 226 6.54 -3.50 -15.51
N CYS A 227 6.69 -3.26 -14.21
CA CYS A 227 5.68 -3.62 -13.22
C CYS A 227 4.40 -2.78 -13.35
N ARG A 228 3.27 -3.32 -12.89
CA ARG A 228 2.08 -2.51 -12.67
C ARG A 228 2.30 -1.59 -11.47
N ILE A 229 2.33 -0.29 -11.70
CA ILE A 229 2.35 0.71 -10.63
C ILE A 229 0.97 0.78 -10.00
N GLY A 230 0.91 0.60 -8.68
CA GLY A 230 -0.31 0.83 -7.92
C GLY A 230 -0.56 2.33 -7.85
N ARG A 231 -1.60 2.83 -8.54
CA ARG A 231 -2.10 4.18 -8.23
C ARG A 231 -2.61 4.14 -6.80
N ARG A 232 -1.91 4.84 -5.90
CA ARG A 232 -2.49 5.20 -4.61
C ARG A 232 -3.82 5.88 -4.93
N GLN A 233 -4.90 5.51 -4.23
CA GLN A 233 -6.00 6.45 -4.16
C GLN A 233 -5.37 7.74 -3.65
N ALA A 234 -5.36 8.78 -4.48
CA ALA A 234 -5.12 10.11 -3.97
C ALA A 234 -6.20 10.26 -2.90
N VAL A 235 -5.81 10.28 -1.62
CA VAL A 235 -6.66 10.88 -0.59
C VAL A 235 -6.89 12.26 -1.17
N SER A 236 -8.09 12.49 -1.72
CA SER A 236 -8.28 13.68 -2.53
C SER A 236 -7.93 14.84 -1.60
N ALA A 237 -7.21 15.83 -2.12
CA ALA A 237 -7.00 17.08 -1.40
C ALA A 237 -8.34 17.82 -1.12
N SER A 238 -9.47 17.22 -1.49
CA SER A 238 -10.84 17.63 -1.21
C SER A 238 -11.60 16.64 -0.31
N GLN A 239 -10.94 15.84 0.55
CA GLN A 239 -11.67 15.10 1.58
C GLN A 239 -12.36 16.15 2.46
N ASP A 240 -13.68 16.29 2.29
CA ASP A 240 -14.48 17.26 3.01
C ASP A 240 -14.55 16.87 4.50
N CYS A 241 -13.53 17.25 5.26
CA CYS A 241 -13.47 17.06 6.70
C CYS A 241 -14.38 18.05 7.45
N SER A 242 -15.16 18.87 6.73
CA SER A 242 -16.11 19.84 7.29
C SER A 242 -17.38 19.17 7.80
N ASN A 243 -17.62 17.90 7.45
CA ASN A 243 -18.78 17.11 7.87
C ASN A 243 -18.38 15.97 8.83
N PRO A 244 -18.10 16.27 10.11
CA PRO A 244 -17.86 15.24 11.11
C PRO A 244 -19.10 14.35 11.30
N LYS A 245 -18.91 13.02 11.39
CA LYS A 245 -20.00 12.08 11.65
C LYS A 245 -20.27 11.98 13.15
N PRO A 246 -21.51 12.18 13.62
CA PRO A 246 -21.87 11.91 15.00
C PRO A 246 -21.91 10.40 15.23
N VAL A 247 -21.13 9.90 16.19
CA VAL A 247 -21.07 8.47 16.54
C VAL A 247 -21.20 8.28 18.05
N TYR A 248 -21.75 7.16 18.48
CA TYR A 248 -21.77 6.76 19.89
C TYR A 248 -20.46 6.05 20.23
N PRO A 249 -19.58 6.64 21.03
CA PRO A 249 -18.27 6.07 21.25
C PRO A 249 -18.37 4.89 22.23
N MET A 250 -17.50 3.93 22.02
CA MET A 250 -17.45 2.68 22.79
C MET A 250 -16.16 2.63 23.59
N GLY A 251 -16.22 2.03 24.78
CA GLY A 251 -15.06 1.84 25.63
C GLY A 251 -15.18 0.55 26.43
N ILE A 252 -14.03 -0.02 26.78
CA ILE A 252 -13.95 -1.18 27.67
C ILE A 252 -13.52 -0.70 29.05
N ARG A 253 -14.32 -1.00 30.08
CA ARG A 253 -14.00 -0.74 31.48
C ARG A 253 -13.99 -2.08 32.23
N GLY A 254 -12.79 -2.60 32.48
CA GLY A 254 -12.65 -3.93 33.07
C GLY A 254 -13.24 -5.00 32.14
N ASP A 255 -14.27 -5.69 32.61
CA ASP A 255 -14.99 -6.73 31.84
C ASP A 255 -16.34 -6.23 31.26
N THR A 256 -16.56 -4.92 31.28
CA THR A 256 -17.75 -4.29 30.71
C THR A 256 -17.43 -3.50 29.45
N ILE A 257 -18.30 -3.60 28.45
CA ILE A 257 -18.29 -2.77 27.25
C ILE A 257 -19.36 -1.71 27.43
N CYS A 258 -18.95 -0.45 27.36
CA CYS A 258 -19.83 0.70 27.54
C CYS A 258 -19.96 1.48 26.24
N VAL A 259 -21.20 1.86 25.91
CA VAL A 259 -21.54 2.70 24.76
C VAL A 259 -22.13 4.00 25.29
N GLY A 260 -21.58 5.14 24.85
CA GLY A 260 -22.13 6.45 25.17
C GLY A 260 -23.60 6.59 24.77
N LYS A 261 -24.41 7.27 25.59
CA LYS A 261 -25.80 7.63 25.24
C LYS A 261 -25.89 8.89 24.38
N SER A 262 -24.77 9.57 24.14
CA SER A 262 -24.69 10.77 23.31
C SER A 262 -23.64 10.59 22.23
N THR A 263 -23.84 11.25 21.10
CA THR A 263 -22.89 11.20 19.99
C THR A 263 -21.71 12.14 20.22
N VAL A 264 -20.52 11.69 19.84
CA VAL A 264 -19.31 12.51 19.73
C VAL A 264 -18.92 12.67 18.27
N ILE A 265 -18.06 13.65 17.98
CA ILE A 265 -17.53 13.83 16.63
C ILE A 265 -16.54 12.71 16.31
N HIS A 266 -16.77 11.99 15.22
CA HIS A 266 -15.76 11.13 14.60
C HIS A 266 -15.19 11.81 13.36
N CYS A 267 -13.86 11.78 13.22
CA CYS A 267 -13.19 12.26 12.02
C CYS A 267 -13.08 11.11 11.02
N ASP A 268 -13.55 11.34 9.79
CA ASP A 268 -13.48 10.36 8.70
C ASP A 268 -12.03 10.00 8.32
N SER A 269 -11.87 8.87 7.62
CA SER A 269 -10.58 8.42 7.08
C SER A 269 -9.87 9.54 6.31
N GLY A 270 -8.62 9.84 6.67
CA GLY A 270 -7.83 10.93 6.08
C GLY A 270 -8.01 12.31 6.76
N CYS A 271 -8.90 12.43 7.75
CA CYS A 271 -9.07 13.61 8.59
C CYS A 271 -8.45 13.39 9.98
N HIS A 272 -8.00 14.46 10.64
CA HIS A 272 -7.52 14.41 12.02
C HIS A 272 -8.25 15.37 12.95
N PRO A 273 -8.33 15.05 14.25
CA PRO A 273 -8.85 15.96 15.27
C PRO A 273 -7.93 17.18 15.38
N THR A 274 -8.48 18.38 15.19
CA THR A 274 -7.72 19.64 15.41
C THR A 274 -7.67 20.02 16.88
N HIS A 275 -8.76 19.77 17.60
CA HIS A 275 -8.92 20.05 19.02
C HIS A 275 -9.71 18.91 19.65
N THR A 276 -9.37 18.53 20.87
CA THR A 276 -10.07 17.48 21.61
C THR A 276 -10.49 18.00 22.98
N ARG A 277 -11.69 17.65 23.42
CA ARG A 277 -12.22 17.93 24.74
C ARG A 277 -12.60 16.63 25.43
N ILE A 278 -12.51 16.62 26.75
CA ILE A 278 -12.98 15.51 27.56
C ILE A 278 -14.41 15.81 27.96
N VAL A 279 -15.34 14.94 27.57
CA VAL A 279 -16.77 15.09 27.82
C VAL A 279 -17.22 13.98 28.77
N PRO A 280 -17.77 14.31 29.95
CA PRO A 280 -18.43 13.31 30.79
C PRO A 280 -19.73 12.88 30.12
N MET A 281 -19.87 11.59 29.88
CA MET A 281 -20.98 11.07 29.08
C MET A 281 -21.67 9.90 29.78
N PRO A 282 -23.00 9.95 29.96
CA PRO A 282 -23.78 8.80 30.38
C PRO A 282 -23.59 7.65 29.40
N SER A 283 -23.52 6.41 29.88
CA SER A 283 -23.33 5.25 29.02
C SER A 283 -24.20 4.08 29.41
N LYS A 284 -24.53 3.25 28.42
CA LYS A 284 -25.08 1.91 28.61
C LYS A 284 -23.91 0.94 28.65
N CYS A 285 -23.79 0.15 29.71
CA CYS A 285 -22.73 -0.85 29.84
C CYS A 285 -23.29 -2.27 29.91
N TRP A 286 -22.59 -3.21 29.27
CA TRP A 286 -22.87 -4.64 29.32
C TRP A 286 -21.61 -5.40 29.74
N SER A 287 -21.75 -6.53 30.42
CA SER A 287 -20.63 -7.48 30.50
C SER A 287 -20.26 -7.96 29.08
N LYS A 288 -19.00 -8.36 28.85
CA LYS A 288 -18.61 -8.91 27.53
C LYS A 288 -19.46 -10.11 27.10
N ALA A 289 -19.93 -10.90 28.06
CA ALA A 289 -20.76 -12.07 27.80
C ALA A 289 -22.20 -11.71 27.40
N THR A 290 -22.74 -10.61 27.92
CA THR A 290 -24.13 -10.16 27.72
C THR A 290 -24.26 -9.04 26.69
N ALA A 291 -23.14 -8.51 26.19
CA ALA A 291 -23.14 -7.44 25.20
C ALA A 291 -23.85 -7.86 23.91
N PRO A 292 -24.77 -7.03 23.37
CA PRO A 292 -25.41 -7.26 22.07
C PRO A 292 -24.38 -7.53 20.97
N SER A 293 -24.73 -8.34 19.95
CA SER A 293 -23.82 -8.62 18.82
C SER A 293 -23.30 -7.35 18.17
N VAL A 294 -24.16 -6.35 17.94
CA VAL A 294 -23.75 -5.05 17.39
C VAL A 294 -22.67 -4.35 18.22
N VAL A 295 -22.69 -4.51 19.54
CA VAL A 295 -21.68 -3.95 20.46
C VAL A 295 -20.39 -4.77 20.43
N ARG A 296 -20.47 -6.09 20.23
CA ARG A 296 -19.29 -6.96 20.14
C ARG A 296 -18.58 -6.83 18.80
N ASP A 297 -19.33 -6.82 17.71
CA ASP A 297 -18.81 -6.81 16.33
C ASP A 297 -18.13 -5.48 15.98
N ASN A 298 -18.56 -4.36 16.59
CA ASN A 298 -18.01 -3.03 16.36
C ASN A 298 -17.00 -2.59 17.43
N LEU A 299 -16.59 -3.50 18.33
CA LEU A 299 -15.67 -3.19 19.41
C LEU A 299 -14.30 -2.71 18.89
N ALA A 300 -13.82 -3.31 17.79
CA ALA A 300 -12.57 -2.92 17.13
C ALA A 300 -12.64 -1.53 16.47
N GLN A 301 -13.83 -1.14 15.99
CA GLN A 301 -14.08 0.19 15.42
C GLN A 301 -14.12 1.28 16.51
N GLY A 302 -14.51 0.92 17.74
CA GLY A 302 -14.51 1.80 18.90
C GLY A 302 -15.66 2.81 18.95
N TYR A 303 -16.66 2.68 18.07
CA TYR A 303 -17.88 3.49 18.04
C TYR A 303 -19.02 2.78 17.30
N LEU A 304 -20.26 3.22 17.55
CA LEU A 304 -21.47 2.83 16.81
C LEU A 304 -22.08 4.03 16.10
N THR A 305 -22.76 3.79 14.98
CA THR A 305 -23.53 4.83 14.26
C THR A 305 -24.96 4.99 14.79
N SER A 306 -25.44 4.03 15.59
CA SER A 306 -26.73 4.08 16.27
C SER A 306 -26.62 3.51 17.68
N LEU A 307 -27.49 3.98 18.59
CA LEU A 307 -27.49 3.49 19.96
C LEU A 307 -28.22 2.14 20.03
N PRO A 308 -27.65 1.11 20.66
CA PRO A 308 -28.33 -0.18 20.85
C PRO A 308 -29.65 -0.02 21.62
N SER A 309 -30.68 -0.68 21.13
CA SER A 309 -32.03 -0.67 21.71
C SER A 309 -32.13 -1.51 22.98
N GLU A 310 -31.22 -2.48 23.12
CA GLU A 310 -31.17 -3.47 24.18
C GLU A 310 -30.95 -2.83 25.57
N HIS A 311 -31.46 -3.52 26.59
CA HIS A 311 -31.30 -3.13 27.99
C HIS A 311 -29.85 -3.35 28.43
N ALA A 312 -29.31 -2.37 29.16
CA ALA A 312 -27.95 -2.39 29.69
C ALA A 312 -27.92 -2.97 31.12
N ASP A 313 -26.81 -3.60 31.47
CA ASP A 313 -26.59 -4.17 32.82
C ASP A 313 -26.33 -3.06 33.86
N ALA A 314 -25.75 -1.93 33.43
CA ALA A 314 -25.47 -0.78 34.27
C ALA A 314 -25.42 0.54 33.48
N ASP A 315 -25.74 1.63 34.16
CA ASP A 315 -25.55 2.99 33.67
C ASP A 315 -24.44 3.69 34.47
N HIS A 316 -23.28 3.87 33.85
CA HIS A 316 -22.16 4.59 34.46
C HIS A 316 -21.66 5.70 33.55
N PRO A 317 -21.50 6.94 34.04
CA PRO A 317 -20.84 7.97 33.25
C PRO A 317 -19.36 7.61 33.08
N PHE A 318 -18.81 7.86 31.89
CA PHE A 318 -17.37 7.80 31.65
C PHE A 318 -16.87 9.06 30.93
N LEU A 319 -15.59 9.34 31.09
CA LEU A 319 -14.93 10.46 30.43
C LEU A 319 -14.52 10.03 29.02
N GLN A 320 -15.11 10.65 28.01
CA GLN A 320 -14.76 10.40 26.61
C GLN A 320 -13.98 11.57 26.03
N LYS A 321 -12.91 11.27 25.30
CA LYS A 321 -12.19 12.27 24.51
C LYS A 321 -12.90 12.45 23.16
N SER A 322 -13.55 13.58 22.95
CA SER A 322 -14.21 13.96 21.69
C SER A 322 -13.42 15.03 20.97
N PRO A 323 -13.16 14.90 19.66
CA PRO A 323 -12.82 16.03 18.81
C PRO A 323 -13.87 17.14 18.90
N SER A 324 -13.47 18.40 18.77
CA SER A 324 -14.40 19.52 18.53
C SER A 324 -14.46 19.95 17.07
N SER A 325 -13.47 19.55 16.27
CA SER A 325 -13.41 19.83 14.83
C SER A 325 -12.41 18.90 14.16
N CYS A 326 -12.75 18.46 12.94
CA CYS A 326 -11.89 17.66 12.09
C CYS A 326 -11.28 18.55 11.01
N SER A 327 -10.07 18.25 10.58
CA SER A 327 -9.48 18.87 9.39
C SER A 327 -8.74 17.82 8.58
N PRO A 328 -8.54 18.05 7.27
CA PRO A 328 -7.72 17.14 6.48
C PRO A 328 -6.39 16.94 7.17
N MET A 329 -5.89 15.70 7.20
CA MET A 329 -4.51 15.49 7.60
C MET A 329 -3.64 16.32 6.66
N GLN A 330 -3.17 17.46 7.16
CA GLN A 330 -2.05 18.13 6.54
C GLN A 330 -0.87 17.18 6.73
N MET A 331 -0.61 16.35 5.73
CA MET A 331 0.79 16.04 5.43
C MET A 331 1.47 17.40 5.39
N SER A 332 2.49 17.61 6.20
CA SER A 332 3.26 18.84 6.14
C SER A 332 4.03 18.85 4.82
N SER A 333 3.33 19.19 3.74
CA SER A 333 3.85 20.01 2.66
C SER A 333 3.65 21.50 3.00
N ARG A 334 3.45 21.86 4.28
CA ARG A 334 3.74 23.22 4.74
C ARG A 334 5.26 23.46 4.71
N ARG A 335 5.78 23.78 3.53
CA ARG A 335 6.49 25.04 3.45
C ARG A 335 5.42 26.12 3.30
N ARG A 336 5.28 26.98 4.32
CA ARG A 336 4.89 28.38 4.09
C ARG A 336 5.80 28.87 2.95
N THR A 337 5.38 29.48 1.85
CA THR A 337 4.27 30.39 1.55
C THR A 337 4.31 30.62 0.03
N GLY A 338 3.17 30.92 -0.59
CA GLY A 338 3.12 31.57 -1.90
C GLY A 338 2.99 30.61 -3.09
N LEU A 339 1.75 30.39 -3.55
CA LEU A 339 1.52 30.10 -4.96
C LEU A 339 1.83 31.41 -5.71
N GLU A 340 3.08 31.56 -6.12
CA GLU A 340 3.38 32.17 -7.40
C GLU A 340 3.94 31.04 -8.27
N SER A 341 3.46 30.97 -9.51
CA SER A 341 3.96 30.11 -10.58
C SER A 341 5.50 30.15 -10.62
N GLY A 342 6.15 29.15 -10.01
CA GLY A 342 7.60 29.13 -9.81
C GLY A 342 8.34 28.74 -11.08
N ASN A 343 9.14 29.67 -11.58
CA ASN A 343 10.03 29.52 -12.72
C ASN A 343 11.08 28.42 -12.44
N CYS A 344 11.04 27.27 -13.13
CA CYS A 344 12.04 26.20 -12.97
C CYS A 344 13.35 26.56 -13.67
N GLN A 345 14.16 27.40 -13.02
CA GLN A 345 15.49 27.74 -13.48
C GLN A 345 16.54 26.85 -12.80
N PRO A 346 17.54 26.32 -13.53
CA PRO A 346 18.65 25.59 -12.92
C PRO A 346 19.43 26.49 -11.96
N VAL A 347 19.84 25.94 -10.83
CA VAL A 347 20.74 26.59 -9.86
C VAL A 347 22.13 25.98 -10.01
N LYS A 348 23.19 26.73 -9.70
CA LYS A 348 24.56 26.23 -9.79
C LYS A 348 24.99 25.50 -8.51
N ALA A 349 25.60 24.32 -8.64
CA ALA A 349 26.15 23.54 -7.54
C ALA A 349 27.35 22.69 -8.01
N TYR A 350 28.23 22.29 -7.09
CA TYR A 350 29.34 21.38 -7.38
C TYR A 350 28.83 19.95 -7.45
N PRO A 351 29.06 19.20 -8.54
CA PRO A 351 28.59 17.84 -8.64
C PRO A 351 29.43 16.93 -7.75
N LEU A 352 28.78 15.97 -7.11
CA LEU A 352 29.38 15.03 -6.19
C LEU A 352 28.97 13.62 -6.59
N ARG A 353 29.96 12.75 -6.78
CA ARG A 353 29.74 11.32 -7.03
C ARG A 353 30.81 10.47 -6.37
N MET A 354 30.53 9.17 -6.26
CA MET A 354 31.54 8.18 -5.97
C MET A 354 32.18 7.70 -7.27
N ALA A 355 33.52 7.75 -7.35
CA ALA A 355 34.30 7.20 -8.46
C ALA A 355 35.46 6.39 -7.87
N ASP A 356 35.63 5.15 -8.32
CA ASP A 356 36.68 4.23 -7.86
C ASP A 356 36.78 4.14 -6.32
N GLN A 357 35.62 4.00 -5.66
CA GLN A 357 35.48 3.94 -4.20
C GLN A 357 35.95 5.20 -3.45
N LYS A 358 36.17 6.33 -4.15
CA LYS A 358 36.48 7.64 -3.57
C LYS A 358 35.30 8.59 -3.75
N TYR A 359 35.09 9.47 -2.76
CA TYR A 359 34.15 10.58 -2.85
C TYR A 359 34.80 11.69 -3.65
N CYS A 360 34.22 12.05 -4.79
CA CYS A 360 34.79 13.05 -5.70
C CYS A 360 33.83 14.22 -5.89
N VAL A 361 34.28 15.42 -5.54
CA VAL A 361 33.54 16.68 -5.77
C VAL A 361 34.18 17.42 -6.94
N GLY A 362 33.40 17.73 -7.97
CA GLY A 362 33.84 18.57 -9.09
C GLY A 362 34.19 19.97 -8.61
N LYS A 363 35.27 20.54 -9.14
CA LYS A 363 35.74 21.90 -8.79
C LYS A 363 34.99 23.02 -9.50
N GLU A 364 34.10 22.68 -10.43
CA GLU A 364 33.33 23.63 -11.22
C GLU A 364 31.84 23.51 -10.90
N LEU A 365 31.15 24.65 -10.95
CA LEU A 365 29.73 24.73 -10.72
C LEU A 365 28.94 24.29 -11.96
N VAL A 366 28.06 23.31 -11.77
CA VAL A 366 27.17 22.80 -12.82
C VAL A 366 25.71 23.05 -12.45
N ASN A 367 24.83 22.88 -13.42
CA ASN A 367 23.40 23.08 -13.22
C ASN A 367 22.80 21.95 -12.37
N LYS A 368 21.96 22.34 -11.42
CA LYS A 368 21.18 21.50 -10.50
C LYS A 368 19.74 21.98 -10.48
N CYS A 369 18.79 21.06 -10.57
CA CYS A 369 17.38 21.42 -10.46
C CYS A 369 16.95 21.63 -8.98
N PRO A 370 16.36 22.80 -8.64
CA PRO A 370 15.88 23.05 -7.28
C PRO A 370 14.57 22.29 -7.04
N LEU A 371 14.37 21.70 -5.87
CA LEU A 371 13.08 21.08 -5.54
C LEU A 371 11.97 22.15 -5.48
N PRO A 372 10.79 21.95 -6.12
CA PRO A 372 10.25 20.69 -6.65
C PRO A 372 10.53 20.42 -8.15
N CYS A 373 11.44 21.14 -8.79
CA CYS A 373 11.84 20.87 -10.17
C CYS A 373 12.75 19.63 -10.26
N HIS A 374 12.63 18.88 -11.34
CA HIS A 374 13.48 17.73 -11.67
C HIS A 374 14.16 17.93 -13.02
N ALA A 375 15.29 17.26 -13.22
CA ALA A 375 15.99 17.29 -14.50
C ALA A 375 15.20 16.49 -15.54
N SER A 376 14.79 17.13 -16.64
CA SER A 376 14.18 16.43 -17.78
C SER A 376 15.24 15.86 -18.74
N SER A 377 16.48 16.34 -18.64
CA SER A 377 17.62 15.89 -19.45
C SER A 377 18.92 16.10 -18.70
N GLN A 378 19.86 15.16 -18.86
CA GLN A 378 21.19 15.21 -18.24
C GLN A 378 22.28 15.01 -19.30
N SER A 379 23.47 15.55 -19.04
CA SER A 379 24.67 15.36 -19.86
C SER A 379 25.87 15.03 -18.98
N GLN A 380 26.81 14.24 -19.51
CA GLN A 380 28.04 13.89 -18.82
C GLN A 380 29.15 14.89 -19.17
N VAL A 381 29.84 15.41 -18.16
CA VAL A 381 30.94 16.36 -18.32
C VAL A 381 32.14 15.89 -17.49
N LYS A 382 33.34 15.87 -18.09
CA LYS A 382 34.59 15.59 -17.37
C LYS A 382 35.03 16.85 -16.62
N LEU A 383 35.08 16.78 -15.30
CA LEU A 383 35.51 17.89 -14.44
C LEU A 383 36.72 17.49 -13.60
N GLN A 384 37.63 18.44 -13.40
CA GLN A 384 38.66 18.32 -12.37
C GLN A 384 37.98 18.21 -11.00
N SER A 385 38.29 17.16 -10.26
CA SER A 385 37.59 16.83 -9.02
C SER A 385 38.58 16.60 -7.88
N LYS A 386 38.20 17.05 -6.68
CA LYS A 386 38.87 16.68 -5.43
C LYS A 386 38.29 15.36 -4.95
N CYS A 387 39.14 14.36 -4.70
CA CYS A 387 38.72 13.03 -4.30
C CYS A 387 39.32 12.61 -2.96
N TRP A 388 38.53 11.90 -2.15
CA TRP A 388 38.92 11.35 -0.85
C TRP A 388 38.50 9.89 -0.70
N SER A 389 39.32 9.06 -0.08
CA SER A 389 38.89 7.76 0.41
C SER A 389 37.78 7.88 1.48
N PRO A 390 36.97 6.83 1.70
CA PRO A 390 35.86 6.88 2.64
C PRO A 390 36.25 7.19 4.09
N SER A 391 37.45 6.83 4.50
CA SER A 391 37.98 7.16 5.83
C SER A 391 38.34 8.65 5.96
N LEU A 392 38.85 9.26 4.90
CA LEU A 392 39.40 10.63 4.90
C LEU A 392 38.44 11.70 4.35
N ALA A 393 37.32 11.31 3.73
CA ALA A 393 36.36 12.27 3.19
C ALA A 393 35.74 13.12 4.32
N PRO A 394 35.70 14.46 4.16
CA PRO A 394 35.03 15.34 5.12
C PRO A 394 33.57 14.91 5.34
N GLN A 395 33.07 15.05 6.57
CA GLN A 395 31.72 14.59 6.90
C GLN A 395 30.66 15.27 6.02
N VAL A 396 30.85 16.56 5.69
CA VAL A 396 29.97 17.31 4.78
C VAL A 396 29.91 16.71 3.36
N VAL A 397 30.98 16.07 2.89
CA VAL A 397 31.01 15.37 1.59
C VAL A 397 30.25 14.04 1.72
N LYS A 398 30.46 13.30 2.81
CA LYS A 398 29.75 12.04 3.09
C LYS A 398 28.23 12.26 3.20
N ASP A 399 27.81 13.26 3.94
CA ASP A 399 26.39 13.59 4.15
C ASP A 399 25.72 14.16 2.88
N SER A 400 26.51 14.61 1.90
CA SER A 400 26.01 15.19 0.65
C SER A 400 25.95 14.20 -0.51
N ILE A 401 26.50 12.98 -0.36
CA ILE A 401 26.63 12.03 -1.47
C ILE A 401 25.27 11.65 -2.06
N ASP A 402 24.27 11.45 -1.21
CA ASP A 402 22.90 11.10 -1.62
C ASP A 402 22.19 12.25 -2.35
N ARG A 403 22.65 13.50 -2.15
CA ARG A 403 22.14 14.67 -2.88
C ARG A 403 22.77 14.82 -4.26
N GLY A 404 23.89 14.13 -4.54
CA GLY A 404 24.65 14.21 -5.79
C GLY A 404 25.30 15.56 -6.09
N TYR A 405 25.15 16.56 -5.20
CA TYR A 405 25.65 17.92 -5.39
C TYR A 405 25.93 18.62 -4.05
N MET A 406 26.83 19.60 -4.07
CA MET A 406 27.20 20.46 -2.95
C MET A 406 27.08 21.94 -3.33
N GLU A 407 26.60 22.77 -2.40
CA GLU A 407 26.48 24.22 -2.63
C GLU A 407 27.80 24.97 -2.42
N GLN A 408 28.73 24.35 -1.69
CA GLN A 408 30.06 24.89 -1.43
C GLN A 408 31.10 23.80 -1.62
N LEU A 409 32.25 24.16 -2.18
CA LEU A 409 33.39 23.26 -2.33
C LEU A 409 34.09 23.15 -0.96
N PRO A 410 34.34 21.93 -0.45
CA PRO A 410 35.09 21.75 0.79
C PRO A 410 36.51 22.32 0.70
N ASN A 411 36.92 23.02 1.76
CA ASN A 411 38.23 23.66 1.88
C ASN A 411 39.32 22.66 2.25
N GLU A 412 38.95 21.47 2.72
CA GLU A 412 39.86 20.40 3.10
C GLU A 412 40.72 19.94 1.90
N ALA A 413 41.95 19.52 2.21
CA ALA A 413 42.88 18.99 1.23
C ALA A 413 42.36 17.65 0.69
N ALA A 414 42.36 17.50 -0.63
CA ALA A 414 42.00 16.24 -1.30
C ALA A 414 43.14 15.23 -1.20
N GLU A 415 42.80 13.95 -1.18
CA GLU A 415 43.80 12.87 -1.25
C GLU A 415 44.40 12.78 -2.65
N VAL A 416 43.56 12.93 -3.68
CA VAL A 416 43.96 12.98 -5.08
C VAL A 416 43.08 13.96 -5.83
N GLU A 417 43.65 14.68 -6.79
CA GLU A 417 42.90 15.44 -7.79
C GLU A 417 42.98 14.73 -9.14
N MET A 418 41.82 14.47 -9.74
CA MET A 418 41.72 13.74 -11.01
C MET A 418 40.50 14.20 -11.83
N GLN A 419 40.49 13.89 -13.13
CA GLN A 419 39.34 14.13 -13.99
C GLN A 419 38.29 13.05 -13.79
N VAL A 420 37.07 13.47 -13.49
CA VAL A 420 35.94 12.60 -13.16
C VAL A 420 34.72 13.02 -13.97
N GLU A 421 34.00 12.07 -14.54
CA GLU A 421 32.77 12.34 -15.30
C GLU A 421 31.57 12.58 -14.39
N HIS A 422 30.99 13.77 -14.41
CA HIS A 422 29.81 14.10 -13.62
C HIS A 422 28.57 14.24 -14.51
N HIS A 423 27.41 13.89 -13.96
CA HIS A 423 26.13 14.18 -14.60
C HIS A 423 25.73 15.62 -14.26
N VAL A 424 25.23 16.35 -15.26
CA VAL A 424 24.79 17.74 -15.14
C VAL A 424 23.38 17.88 -15.67
N ASP A 425 22.53 18.64 -14.98
CA ASP A 425 21.16 18.88 -15.39
C ASP A 425 21.10 19.92 -16.53
N VAL A 426 20.58 19.53 -17.69
CA VAL A 426 20.49 20.42 -18.87
C VAL A 426 19.21 21.24 -18.83
N LYS A 427 18.10 20.66 -18.36
CA LYS A 427 16.79 21.31 -18.31
C LYS A 427 16.02 20.90 -17.05
N CYS A 428 15.46 21.89 -16.35
CA CYS A 428 14.65 21.69 -15.16
C CYS A 428 13.16 21.90 -15.44
N VAL A 429 12.31 21.00 -14.94
CA VAL A 429 10.85 21.05 -15.13
C VAL A 429 10.14 20.86 -13.80
N GLY A 430 9.00 21.53 -13.59
CA GLY A 430 8.28 21.52 -12.30
C GLY A 430 7.54 20.22 -12.04
N ALA A 431 7.52 19.75 -10.79
CA ALA A 431 6.75 18.57 -10.41
C ALA A 431 5.27 18.91 -10.13
N MET A 432 4.47 18.98 -11.18
CA MET A 432 3.09 18.44 -11.34
C MET A 432 2.41 19.10 -12.56
N ASP A 433 2.26 18.34 -13.65
CA ASP A 433 0.97 18.18 -14.33
C ASP A 433 0.99 16.88 -15.15
N SER A 434 -0.13 16.18 -15.13
CA SER A 434 -0.41 15.05 -16.01
C SER A 434 -0.29 15.45 -17.49
N SER A 435 0.48 14.69 -18.24
CA SER A 435 0.43 14.57 -19.71
C SER A 435 0.30 15.89 -20.50
N ARG A 436 1.44 16.48 -20.87
CA ARG A 436 1.55 17.22 -22.12
C ARG A 436 2.93 16.99 -22.75
N GLN A 437 3.02 16.05 -23.68
CA GLN A 437 4.20 15.97 -24.56
C GLN A 437 4.20 17.22 -25.45
N GLN A 438 5.07 18.18 -25.14
CA GLN A 438 5.55 19.15 -26.11
C GLN A 438 6.89 18.65 -26.66
N HIS A 439 6.90 18.28 -27.93
CA HIS A 439 8.14 18.04 -28.66
C HIS A 439 8.88 19.37 -28.82
N GLN A 440 10.11 19.44 -28.33
CA GLN A 440 11.05 20.53 -28.62
C GLN A 440 12.21 19.92 -29.42
N PHE A 441 12.31 20.28 -30.69
CA PHE A 441 13.42 19.86 -31.56
C PHE A 441 14.66 20.70 -31.24
N VAL A 442 15.82 20.06 -31.16
CA VAL A 442 17.13 20.71 -31.08
C VAL A 442 17.82 20.49 -32.42
N GLU A 443 18.21 21.57 -33.10
CA GLU A 443 19.06 21.51 -34.29
C GLU A 443 20.45 21.00 -33.91
N GLY A 444 20.82 19.84 -34.45
CA GLY A 444 22.20 19.39 -34.54
C GLY A 444 22.71 19.67 -35.95
N GLN A 445 23.81 20.39 -36.05
CA GLN A 445 24.48 20.68 -37.32
C GLN A 445 24.94 19.39 -38.00
N GLN A 446 24.83 19.42 -39.34
CA GLN A 446 25.29 18.45 -40.35
C GLN A 446 24.27 17.38 -40.78
N GLY A 447 23.56 17.72 -41.86
CA GLY A 447 22.80 16.77 -42.68
C GLY A 447 21.75 17.47 -43.53
N SER A 448 21.99 17.61 -44.82
CA SER A 448 21.07 18.19 -45.80
C SER A 448 19.81 17.33 -45.97
N GLY A 449 18.62 17.88 -45.68
CA GLY A 449 17.34 17.26 -45.98
C GLY A 449 16.19 18.27 -45.92
N GLN A 450 15.38 18.35 -46.99
CA GLN A 450 14.37 19.39 -47.21
C GLN A 450 13.25 19.45 -46.15
N LEU A 451 12.92 20.67 -45.73
CA LEU A 451 11.74 21.01 -44.93
C LEU A 451 10.44 20.87 -45.75
N SER A 452 9.53 20.00 -45.31
CA SER A 452 8.12 20.04 -45.71
C SER A 452 7.29 20.65 -44.59
N ARG A 453 6.77 21.84 -44.84
CA ARG A 453 5.89 22.62 -43.95
C ARG A 453 4.45 22.35 -44.38
N GLN A 454 3.64 21.70 -43.54
CA GLN A 454 2.18 21.69 -43.72
C GLN A 454 1.52 22.54 -42.62
N GLN A 455 0.96 23.68 -43.04
CA GLN A 455 0.03 24.49 -42.26
C GLN A 455 -1.32 23.77 -42.22
N HIS A 456 -1.92 23.64 -41.03
CA HIS A 456 -3.34 23.28 -40.92
C HIS A 456 -4.16 24.51 -40.54
N GLN A 457 -5.09 24.84 -41.43
CA GLN A 457 -6.12 25.86 -41.26
C GLN A 457 -7.29 25.24 -40.49
N PHE A 458 -7.76 25.90 -39.43
CA PHE A 458 -8.88 25.45 -38.61
C PHE A 458 -10.19 26.00 -39.17
N VAL A 459 -11.24 25.17 -39.21
CA VAL A 459 -12.62 25.59 -39.41
C VAL A 459 -13.39 25.22 -38.14
N GLU A 460 -13.99 26.21 -37.48
CA GLU A 460 -14.87 26.02 -36.33
C GLU A 460 -16.17 25.33 -36.75
N GLY A 461 -16.47 24.19 -36.12
CA GLY A 461 -17.78 23.56 -36.12
C GLY A 461 -18.34 23.59 -34.70
N GLN A 462 -19.50 24.21 -34.53
CA GLN A 462 -20.18 24.32 -33.25
C GLN A 462 -20.73 22.97 -32.77
N GLN A 463 -20.67 22.78 -31.45
CA GLN A 463 -21.32 21.76 -30.62
C GLN A 463 -20.77 20.32 -30.68
N GLY A 464 -20.23 19.85 -29.56
CA GLY A 464 -19.99 18.43 -29.29
C GLY A 464 -18.76 18.16 -28.43
N SER A 465 -18.97 17.80 -27.16
CA SER A 465 -17.94 17.32 -26.25
C SER A 465 -17.55 15.87 -26.57
N GLY A 466 -16.30 15.62 -26.96
CA GLY A 466 -15.74 14.28 -27.09
C GLY A 466 -14.21 14.31 -27.10
N GLN A 467 -13.56 13.62 -26.15
CA GLN A 467 -12.11 13.38 -26.19
C GLN A 467 -11.80 12.10 -26.97
N LEU A 468 -11.07 12.25 -28.08
CA LEU A 468 -10.48 11.18 -28.88
C LEU A 468 -9.06 10.88 -28.35
N SER A 469 -8.78 9.61 -28.04
CA SER A 469 -7.44 9.10 -27.72
C SER A 469 -6.84 8.44 -28.98
N ARG A 470 -5.65 8.88 -29.40
CA ARG A 470 -4.90 8.35 -30.55
C ARG A 470 -3.67 7.59 -30.02
N GLN A 471 -3.58 6.29 -30.29
CA GLN A 471 -2.35 5.50 -30.12
C GLN A 471 -1.58 5.45 -31.44
N GLN A 472 -0.26 5.68 -31.43
CA GLN A 472 0.64 5.36 -32.54
C GLN A 472 1.64 4.29 -32.08
N HIS A 473 1.78 3.24 -32.90
CA HIS A 473 2.86 2.26 -32.82
C HIS A 473 4.08 2.78 -33.59
N GLN A 474 5.28 2.54 -33.06
CA GLN A 474 6.52 2.70 -33.81
C GLN A 474 7.34 1.40 -33.70
N PHE A 475 7.63 0.82 -34.86
CA PHE A 475 8.53 -0.31 -35.03
C PHE A 475 9.97 0.21 -35.25
N VAL A 476 10.96 -0.52 -34.75
CA VAL A 476 12.38 -0.30 -35.08
C VAL A 476 12.89 -1.59 -35.71
N GLU A 477 13.26 -1.53 -37.00
CA GLU A 477 14.01 -2.57 -37.68
C GLU A 477 15.48 -2.51 -37.27
N GLY A 478 16.00 -3.62 -36.74
CA GLY A 478 17.43 -3.91 -36.67
C GLY A 478 17.83 -4.81 -37.83
N GLN A 479 18.92 -4.46 -38.50
CA GLN A 479 19.40 -5.06 -39.73
C GLN A 479 19.75 -6.56 -39.58
N GLN A 480 19.18 -7.37 -40.48
CA GLN A 480 19.80 -8.43 -41.32
C GLN A 480 18.76 -9.54 -41.58
N GLY A 481 18.32 -9.67 -42.84
CA GLY A 481 17.48 -10.79 -43.27
C GLY A 481 16.62 -10.45 -44.47
N SER A 482 17.11 -10.80 -45.66
CA SER A 482 16.50 -10.67 -46.98
C SER A 482 15.11 -11.32 -47.13
N GLY A 483 14.18 -10.67 -47.85
CA GLY A 483 12.98 -11.33 -48.37
C GLY A 483 11.95 -10.41 -49.02
N GLN A 484 12.12 -10.20 -50.34
CA GLN A 484 11.23 -9.63 -51.36
C GLN A 484 9.87 -9.00 -51.00
N LEU A 485 9.73 -7.73 -51.40
CA LEU A 485 8.48 -7.07 -51.75
C LEU A 485 7.77 -7.82 -52.90
N SER A 486 6.48 -8.14 -52.71
CA SER A 486 5.53 -8.30 -53.81
C SER A 486 4.32 -7.43 -53.55
N ARG A 487 4.12 -6.47 -54.46
CA ARG A 487 2.99 -5.57 -54.56
C ARG A 487 2.07 -6.14 -55.63
N GLN A 488 0.82 -6.47 -55.30
CA GLN A 488 -0.23 -6.62 -56.30
C GLN A 488 -1.55 -5.99 -55.81
N GLN A 489 -2.08 -5.12 -56.67
CA GLN A 489 -3.46 -4.61 -56.65
C GLN A 489 -4.41 -5.65 -57.26
N HIS A 490 -5.69 -5.26 -57.37
CA HIS A 490 -6.88 -5.88 -57.96
C HIS A 490 -7.76 -6.62 -56.93
N GLN A 491 -9.09 -6.64 -56.97
CA GLN A 491 -10.17 -5.88 -57.62
C GLN A 491 -11.47 -6.57 -57.10
N PHE A 492 -12.59 -5.85 -56.96
CA PHE A 492 -13.86 -6.42 -56.50
C PHE A 492 -14.41 -7.51 -57.43
N VAL A 493 -15.00 -8.58 -56.87
CA VAL A 493 -16.02 -9.40 -57.53
C VAL A 493 -17.09 -9.83 -56.53
N GLU A 494 -18.35 -9.66 -56.92
CA GLU A 494 -19.58 -10.03 -56.23
C GLU A 494 -20.10 -11.37 -56.78
N GLY A 495 -20.70 -12.26 -55.96
CA GLY A 495 -21.26 -13.54 -56.45
C GLY A 495 -21.84 -14.47 -55.37
N GLN A 496 -22.86 -15.25 -55.75
CA GLN A 496 -24.01 -15.71 -54.95
C GLN A 496 -23.96 -17.12 -54.30
N ARG A 497 -24.96 -17.39 -53.43
CA ARG A 497 -25.47 -18.64 -52.80
C ARG A 497 -25.35 -19.95 -53.62
N TRP A 498 -25.13 -21.10 -52.95
CA TRP A 498 -26.12 -22.17 -52.62
C TRP A 498 -25.47 -23.44 -51.98
N GLN A 499 -25.97 -23.82 -50.79
CA GLN A 499 -26.35 -25.16 -50.25
C GLN A 499 -25.47 -26.46 -50.25
N GLN A 500 -25.41 -27.03 -49.03
CA GLN A 500 -25.45 -28.45 -48.55
C GLN A 500 -24.17 -29.13 -47.99
N GLN A 501 -24.38 -29.80 -46.84
CA GLN A 501 -23.54 -30.41 -45.77
C GLN A 501 -22.85 -31.76 -46.13
N PRO A 502 -22.14 -32.48 -45.21
CA PRO A 502 -21.34 -32.09 -44.02
C PRO A 502 -19.93 -32.76 -44.01
N SER A 503 -18.93 -32.16 -43.35
CA SER A 503 -17.85 -32.94 -42.71
C SER A 503 -17.18 -32.16 -41.58
N MET A 504 -16.90 -32.87 -40.50
CA MET A 504 -16.32 -32.36 -39.26
C MET A 504 -14.94 -31.75 -39.49
N GLN A 505 -14.77 -30.45 -39.23
CA GLN A 505 -13.51 -29.86 -38.77
C GLN A 505 -13.79 -28.71 -37.80
N ALA A 506 -13.35 -28.88 -36.56
CA ALA A 506 -13.39 -27.86 -35.53
C ALA A 506 -12.50 -26.68 -35.93
N THR A 507 -13.12 -25.52 -36.22
CA THR A 507 -12.42 -24.26 -36.36
C THR A 507 -12.54 -23.49 -35.05
N HIS A 508 -11.43 -23.48 -34.31
CA HIS A 508 -11.18 -22.57 -33.19
C HIS A 508 -11.39 -21.12 -33.68
N HIS A 509 -12.49 -20.50 -33.29
CA HIS A 509 -12.57 -19.04 -33.28
C HIS A 509 -11.69 -18.56 -32.12
N GLN A 510 -10.50 -18.07 -32.44
CA GLN A 510 -9.71 -17.27 -31.50
C GLN A 510 -10.39 -15.90 -31.35
N VAL A 511 -11.37 -15.84 -30.45
CA VAL A 511 -11.78 -14.58 -29.83
C VAL A 511 -10.59 -14.12 -28.98
N ARG A 512 -10.00 -12.96 -29.31
CA ARG A 512 -9.04 -12.30 -28.42
C ARG A 512 -9.75 -11.95 -27.11
N ALA A 513 -9.53 -12.76 -26.07
CA ALA A 513 -10.07 -12.57 -24.73
C ALA A 513 -9.38 -11.38 -24.03
N GLY A 514 -9.78 -10.17 -24.38
CA GLY A 514 -9.53 -8.97 -23.57
C GLY A 514 -10.79 -8.67 -22.76
N SER A 515 -10.69 -8.58 -21.43
CA SER A 515 -11.78 -8.07 -20.61
C SER A 515 -11.94 -6.58 -20.83
N ASP A 516 -13.13 -6.13 -21.20
CA ASP A 516 -13.44 -4.70 -21.20
C ASP A 516 -13.70 -4.25 -19.76
N ALA A 517 -12.89 -3.31 -19.26
CA ALA A 517 -12.99 -2.80 -17.89
C ALA A 517 -14.37 -2.15 -17.65
N ASP A 518 -14.99 -1.62 -18.71
CA ASP A 518 -16.31 -1.02 -18.65
C ASP A 518 -17.44 -2.06 -18.58
N CYS A 519 -17.17 -3.36 -18.80
CA CYS A 519 -18.17 -4.43 -18.77
C CYS A 519 -18.26 -5.19 -17.45
N ILE A 520 -17.34 -4.94 -16.50
CA ILE A 520 -17.25 -5.70 -15.25
C ILE A 520 -17.78 -4.87 -14.08
N ILE A 521 -18.66 -5.47 -13.27
CA ILE A 521 -19.02 -4.97 -11.95
C ILE A 521 -18.32 -5.85 -10.91
N ASN A 522 -17.41 -5.25 -10.14
CA ASN A 522 -16.56 -5.97 -9.19
C ASN A 522 -17.25 -6.31 -7.86
N SER A 523 -18.38 -5.68 -7.56
CA SER A 523 -19.13 -5.90 -6.33
C SER A 523 -20.62 -5.76 -6.61
N ALA A 524 -21.27 -6.90 -6.81
CA ALA A 524 -22.72 -7.02 -6.92
C ALA A 524 -23.16 -8.37 -6.35
N TYR A 525 -24.43 -8.55 -6.05
CA TYR A 525 -24.97 -9.80 -5.54
C TYR A 525 -25.70 -10.51 -6.69
N PRO A 526 -25.14 -11.61 -7.24
CA PRO A 526 -25.77 -12.34 -8.33
C PRO A 526 -27.20 -12.75 -7.98
N VAL A 527 -28.09 -12.58 -8.96
CA VAL A 527 -29.48 -13.03 -8.89
C VAL A 527 -29.65 -14.17 -9.90
N ARG A 528 -30.22 -15.28 -9.43
CA ARG A 528 -30.52 -16.45 -10.24
C ARG A 528 -32.00 -16.78 -10.12
N SER A 529 -32.63 -17.01 -11.26
CA SER A 529 -34.00 -17.52 -11.36
C SER A 529 -33.93 -18.98 -11.75
N ASP A 530 -34.62 -19.85 -11.01
CA ASP A 530 -34.78 -21.27 -11.35
C ASP A 530 -36.24 -21.67 -11.16
N SER A 531 -36.96 -21.74 -12.29
CA SER A 531 -38.28 -22.35 -12.53
C SER A 531 -39.46 -21.89 -11.64
N SER A 532 -39.29 -21.75 -10.33
CA SER A 532 -40.24 -21.20 -9.34
C SER A 532 -39.57 -20.35 -8.24
N LEU A 533 -38.24 -20.39 -8.12
CA LEU A 533 -37.48 -19.70 -7.09
C LEU A 533 -36.64 -18.58 -7.68
N LEU A 534 -36.68 -17.42 -7.01
CA LEU A 534 -35.80 -16.30 -7.28
C LEU A 534 -34.84 -16.13 -6.11
N CYS A 535 -33.55 -16.25 -6.40
CA CYS A 535 -32.49 -16.32 -5.41
C CYS A 535 -31.48 -15.19 -5.58
N VAL A 536 -31.00 -14.62 -4.48
CA VAL A 536 -29.91 -13.63 -4.45
C VAL A 536 -28.77 -14.06 -3.55
N ALA A 537 -27.53 -13.83 -3.97
CA ALA A 537 -26.36 -14.14 -3.16
C ALA A 537 -26.29 -13.27 -1.89
N GLN A 538 -25.84 -13.85 -0.79
CA GLN A 538 -25.60 -13.13 0.47
C GLN A 538 -24.28 -12.34 0.45
N GLN A 539 -23.33 -12.78 -0.38
CA GLN A 539 -22.02 -12.15 -0.55
C GLN A 539 -21.89 -11.53 -1.94
N ALA A 540 -21.19 -10.40 -2.01
CA ALA A 540 -20.92 -9.76 -3.29
C ALA A 540 -19.88 -10.54 -4.09
N SER A 541 -20.08 -10.62 -5.40
CA SER A 541 -19.19 -11.24 -6.37
C SER A 541 -19.07 -10.39 -7.62
N ARG A 542 -18.18 -10.80 -8.52
CA ARG A 542 -18.03 -10.19 -9.83
C ARG A 542 -19.17 -10.63 -10.75
N VAL A 543 -19.74 -9.69 -11.49
CA VAL A 543 -20.75 -9.94 -12.53
C VAL A 543 -20.45 -9.11 -13.77
N CYS A 544 -21.02 -9.49 -14.92
CA CYS A 544 -21.00 -8.66 -16.11
C CYS A 544 -22.17 -7.68 -16.10
N LYS A 545 -21.99 -6.49 -16.69
CA LYS A 545 -23.11 -5.58 -16.97
C LYS A 545 -24.13 -6.26 -17.89
N ALA A 546 -25.39 -5.83 -17.82
CA ALA A 546 -26.49 -6.45 -18.57
C ALA A 546 -26.31 -6.38 -20.11
N ASP A 547 -25.57 -5.38 -20.61
CA ASP A 547 -25.22 -5.20 -22.02
C ASP A 547 -23.91 -5.88 -22.44
N CYS A 548 -23.31 -6.69 -21.57
CA CYS A 548 -22.04 -7.37 -21.79
C CYS A 548 -22.19 -8.89 -21.62
N ARG A 549 -21.38 -9.67 -22.35
CA ARG A 549 -21.36 -11.13 -22.22
C ARG A 549 -20.25 -11.59 -21.29
N ALA A 550 -20.55 -12.64 -20.52
CA ALA A 550 -19.55 -13.37 -19.77
C ALA A 550 -18.69 -14.21 -20.73
N GLY A 551 -17.38 -14.12 -20.60
CA GLY A 551 -16.43 -15.03 -21.22
C GLY A 551 -16.19 -16.24 -20.35
N ASP A 552 -14.96 -16.41 -19.89
CA ASP A 552 -14.61 -17.50 -18.98
C ASP A 552 -15.38 -17.32 -17.67
N THR A 553 -16.00 -18.38 -17.16
CA THR A 553 -16.69 -18.39 -15.87
C THR A 553 -16.08 -19.45 -14.94
N VAL A 554 -16.27 -19.27 -13.64
CA VAL A 554 -15.82 -20.20 -12.60
C VAL A 554 -17.00 -20.57 -11.72
N PRO A 555 -17.29 -21.87 -11.53
CA PRO A 555 -18.26 -22.30 -10.55
C PRO A 555 -17.79 -21.92 -9.14
N THR A 556 -18.58 -21.12 -8.44
CA THR A 556 -18.30 -20.65 -7.08
C THR A 556 -19.51 -20.99 -6.20
N GLN A 557 -19.27 -21.68 -5.09
CA GLN A 557 -20.32 -21.97 -4.10
C GLN A 557 -20.65 -20.69 -3.34
N MET A 558 -21.93 -20.32 -3.32
CA MET A 558 -22.40 -19.11 -2.65
C MET A 558 -23.66 -19.40 -1.85
N GLN A 559 -23.74 -18.79 -0.67
CA GLN A 559 -24.95 -18.81 0.15
C GLN A 559 -26.01 -17.89 -0.48
N MET A 560 -27.19 -18.42 -0.74
CA MET A 560 -28.29 -17.76 -1.42
C MET A 560 -29.47 -17.56 -0.49
N LYS A 561 -30.17 -16.44 -0.62
CA LYS A 561 -31.52 -16.22 -0.08
C LYS A 561 -32.51 -16.40 -1.22
N CYS A 562 -33.47 -17.30 -1.06
CA CYS A 562 -34.44 -17.63 -2.09
C CYS A 562 -35.88 -17.39 -1.61
N TRP A 563 -36.73 -16.99 -2.56
CA TRP A 563 -38.17 -16.81 -2.39
C TRP A 563 -38.91 -17.42 -3.58
N GLN A 564 -40.19 -17.76 -3.39
CA GLN A 564 -41.10 -17.97 -4.51
C GLN A 564 -41.18 -16.67 -5.33
N GLN A 565 -41.26 -16.78 -6.66
CA GLN A 565 -41.09 -15.64 -7.56
C GLN A 565 -42.08 -14.48 -7.28
N ASP A 566 -43.31 -14.79 -6.88
CA ASP A 566 -44.37 -13.84 -6.49
C ASP A 566 -44.14 -13.20 -5.11
N GLN A 567 -43.31 -13.82 -4.26
CA GLN A 567 -43.03 -13.42 -2.88
C GLN A 567 -41.64 -12.81 -2.70
N ALA A 568 -40.83 -12.77 -3.76
CA ALA A 568 -39.51 -12.17 -3.72
C ALA A 568 -39.60 -10.65 -3.52
N PRO A 569 -38.67 -10.05 -2.75
CA PRO A 569 -38.60 -8.60 -2.60
C PRO A 569 -38.56 -7.90 -3.96
N GLU A 570 -39.22 -6.75 -4.08
CA GLU A 570 -39.32 -5.99 -5.34
C GLU A 570 -37.95 -5.73 -5.97
N GLN A 571 -36.94 -5.41 -5.15
CA GLN A 571 -35.56 -5.22 -5.59
C GLN A 571 -34.97 -6.46 -6.29
N VAL A 572 -35.30 -7.67 -5.81
CA VAL A 572 -34.81 -8.93 -6.40
C VAL A 572 -35.57 -9.24 -7.68
N ARG A 573 -36.90 -9.01 -7.71
CA ARG A 573 -37.72 -9.18 -8.92
C ARG A 573 -37.28 -8.26 -10.06
N GLN A 574 -36.96 -7.00 -9.76
CA GLN A 574 -36.44 -6.07 -10.76
C GLN A 574 -35.03 -6.47 -11.24
N ALA A 575 -34.22 -7.03 -10.35
CA ALA A 575 -32.87 -7.47 -10.64
C ALA A 575 -32.80 -8.79 -11.44
N GLU A 576 -33.89 -9.55 -11.56
CA GLU A 576 -33.96 -10.79 -12.33
C GLU A 576 -33.48 -10.59 -13.78
N ARG A 577 -33.91 -9.50 -14.42
CA ARG A 577 -33.56 -9.21 -15.83
C ARG A 577 -32.09 -8.87 -16.05
N GLN A 578 -31.44 -8.22 -15.09
CA GLN A 578 -30.03 -7.85 -15.19
C GLN A 578 -29.09 -8.87 -14.54
N GLY A 579 -29.62 -9.82 -13.78
CA GLY A 579 -28.88 -10.94 -13.17
C GLY A 579 -28.11 -10.59 -11.89
N TYR A 580 -28.28 -9.40 -11.31
CA TYR A 580 -27.62 -9.00 -10.06
C TYR A 580 -28.28 -7.79 -9.37
N THR A 581 -28.02 -7.62 -8.07
CA THR A 581 -28.30 -6.37 -7.32
C THR A 581 -27.01 -5.68 -6.91
N THR A 582 -27.00 -4.35 -6.78
CA THR A 582 -25.82 -3.56 -6.36
C THR A 582 -25.78 -3.29 -4.85
N SER A 583 -26.78 -3.76 -4.11
CA SER A 583 -26.89 -3.57 -2.66
C SER A 583 -27.45 -4.82 -2.01
N PRO A 584 -27.00 -5.19 -0.80
CA PRO A 584 -27.45 -6.40 -0.13
C PRO A 584 -28.94 -6.33 0.20
N VAL A 585 -29.61 -7.47 0.09
CA VAL A 585 -31.04 -7.61 0.39
C VAL A 585 -31.21 -7.93 1.88
N SER A 586 -31.79 -7.00 2.63
CA SER A 586 -31.95 -7.11 4.08
C SER A 586 -33.06 -8.08 4.49
N GLN A 587 -34.07 -8.28 3.64
CA GLN A 587 -35.14 -9.24 3.88
C GLN A 587 -34.58 -10.68 4.00
N ALA A 588 -35.17 -11.48 4.89
CA ALA A 588 -34.81 -12.88 5.06
C ALA A 588 -35.33 -13.72 3.88
N GLY A 589 -34.48 -14.60 3.35
CA GLY A 589 -34.90 -15.65 2.41
C GLY A 589 -35.84 -16.64 3.10
N LYS A 590 -36.84 -17.15 2.38
CA LYS A 590 -37.66 -18.26 2.89
C LYS A 590 -36.90 -19.58 2.87
N ILE A 591 -35.95 -19.68 1.94
CA ILE A 591 -35.04 -20.81 1.79
C ILE A 591 -33.63 -20.22 1.75
N ASN A 592 -32.71 -20.80 2.54
CA ASN A 592 -31.29 -20.53 2.44
C ASN A 592 -30.62 -21.77 1.88
N GLU A 593 -29.99 -21.64 0.72
CA GLU A 593 -29.32 -22.74 0.03
C GLU A 593 -27.91 -22.35 -0.39
N GLU A 594 -27.00 -23.31 -0.38
CA GLU A 594 -25.69 -23.17 -0.98
C GLU A 594 -25.76 -23.61 -2.44
N LEU A 595 -25.60 -22.67 -3.37
CA LEU A 595 -25.70 -22.93 -4.80
C LEU A 595 -24.38 -22.59 -5.50
N SER A 596 -24.02 -23.41 -6.48
CA SER A 596 -22.91 -23.14 -7.40
C SER A 596 -23.36 -22.13 -8.46
N ILE A 597 -22.68 -20.98 -8.51
CA ILE A 597 -22.93 -19.91 -9.48
C ILE A 597 -21.72 -19.76 -10.39
N GLN A 598 -21.98 -19.56 -11.68
CA GLN A 598 -20.94 -19.27 -12.67
C GLN A 598 -20.52 -17.80 -12.57
N VAL A 599 -19.38 -17.53 -11.92
CA VAL A 599 -18.84 -16.19 -11.74
C VAL A 599 -17.91 -15.86 -12.91
N PRO A 600 -18.13 -14.76 -13.67
CA PRO A 600 -17.29 -14.40 -14.81
C PRO A 600 -15.87 -13.98 -14.38
N ARG A 601 -14.85 -14.59 -14.99
CA ARG A 601 -13.45 -14.14 -14.98
C ARG A 601 -13.24 -12.97 -15.93
N SER A 602 -13.92 -12.98 -17.08
CA SER A 602 -13.87 -11.94 -18.11
C SER A 602 -15.28 -11.57 -18.59
N CYS A 603 -15.46 -10.30 -18.94
CA CYS A 603 -16.66 -9.79 -19.60
C CYS A 603 -16.24 -8.98 -20.83
N TYR A 604 -17.01 -9.07 -21.91
CA TYR A 604 -16.73 -8.36 -23.15
C TYR A 604 -18.03 -7.84 -23.79
N LYS A 605 -17.90 -6.79 -24.60
CA LYS A 605 -18.98 -6.24 -25.41
C LYS A 605 -18.84 -6.77 -26.84
N GLU A 606 -19.89 -7.37 -27.39
CA GLU A 606 -19.91 -7.71 -28.82
C GLU A 606 -19.86 -6.40 -29.62
N ARG A 607 -18.92 -6.29 -30.56
CA ARG A 607 -18.92 -5.20 -31.55
C ARG A 607 -19.75 -5.69 -32.73
N ASP A 608 -20.76 -4.92 -33.09
CA ASP A 608 -21.55 -5.11 -34.31
C ASP A 608 -20.69 -4.99 -35.58
#